data_AF-A0A953G071-F1
#
_entry.id   AF-A0A953G071-F1
#
_cell.length_a   1.000
_cell.length_b   1.000
_cell.length_c   1.000
_cell.angle_alpha   90.00
_cell.angle_beta   90.00
_cell.angle_gamma   90.00
#
_symmetry.space_group_name_H-M   'P 1'
#
loop_
_entity.id
_entity.type
_entity.pdbx_description
1 polymer ?
#
loop_
_entity_poly.entity_id
_entity_poly.type
_entity_poly.pdbx_seq_one_letter_code
_entity_poly.pdbx_strand_id
1 'polypeptide(L)'
;MDAVLYSMFIEAIRVLLLVGVPSALLIGCAGVLAGAFQSVTSIHDPAIGYTARLLALIAALYFLGGFFWERVRNLLEQALLAQS
;
A
#
# COMPACT_ATOMS: atom_id res chain seq x y z
N MET A 1 11.00 21.12 20.47
CA MET A 1 11.48 20.36 19.31
C MET A 1 10.97 18.92 19.33
N ASP A 2 10.90 18.28 20.50
CA ASP A 2 10.50 16.86 20.64
C ASP A 2 9.02 16.58 20.35
N ALA A 3 8.11 17.52 20.68
CA ALA A 3 6.68 17.35 20.41
C ALA A 3 6.34 17.32 18.91
N VAL A 4 7.05 18.12 18.10
CA VAL A 4 6.86 18.19 16.64
C VAL A 4 7.39 16.91 15.99
N LEU A 5 8.57 16.45 16.41
CA LEU A 5 9.15 15.19 15.95
C LEU A 5 8.20 14.02 16.23
N TYR A 6 7.65 13.95 17.45
CA TYR A 6 6.72 12.90 17.86
C TYR A 6 5.43 12.90 17.02
N SER A 7 4.85 14.07 16.73
CA SER A 7 3.66 14.16 15.88
C SER A 7 3.91 13.72 14.43
N MET A 8 5.09 14.04 13.88
CA MET A 8 5.46 13.61 12.52
C MET A 8 5.62 12.09 12.44
N PHE A 9 6.24 11.46 13.44
CA PHE A 9 6.38 10.01 13.51
C PHE A 9 5.03 9.30 13.61
N ILE A 10 4.11 9.79 14.45
CA ILE A 10 2.78 9.21 14.58
C ILE A 10 2.00 9.34 13.27
N GLU A 11 2.02 10.51 12.63
CA GLU A 11 1.30 10.70 11.37
C GLU A 11 1.91 9.83 10.25
N ALA A 12 3.24 9.71 10.19
CA ALA A 12 3.91 8.81 9.24
C ALA A 12 3.50 7.34 9.44
N ILE A 13 3.48 6.84 10.68
CA ILE A 13 3.04 5.48 11.00
C ILE A 13 1.56 5.30 10.66
N ARG A 14 0.71 6.29 10.97
CA ARG A 14 -0.72 6.27 10.65
C ARG A 14 -0.95 6.18 9.14
N VAL A 15 -0.24 6.98 8.34
CA VAL A 15 -0.32 6.95 6.88
C VAL A 15 0.16 5.61 6.34
N LEU A 16 1.28 5.09 6.85
CA LEU A 16 1.81 3.78 6.49
C LEU A 16 0.80 2.67 6.78
N LEU A 17 0.14 2.69 7.93
CA LEU A 17 -0.83 1.67 8.31
C LEU A 17 -2.11 1.79 7.50
N LEU A 18 -2.60 3.01 7.28
CA LEU A 18 -3.83 3.26 6.53
C LEU A 18 -3.71 2.91 5.05
N VAL A 19 -2.50 2.98 4.46
CA VAL A 19 -2.27 2.65 3.05
C VAL A 19 -1.69 1.25 2.87
N GLY A 20 -0.77 0.85 3.75
CA GLY A 20 -0.08 -0.44 3.69
C GLY A 20 -0.99 -1.62 4.00
N VAL A 21 -1.88 -1.50 4.99
CA VAL A 21 -2.81 -2.58 5.35
C VAL A 21 -3.79 -2.92 4.21
N PRO A 22 -4.55 -1.96 3.64
CA PRO A 22 -5.48 -2.28 2.57
C PRO A 22 -4.79 -2.75 1.29
N SER A 23 -3.62 -2.20 0.94
CA SER A 23 -2.86 -2.67 -0.22
C SER A 23 -2.36 -4.11 -0.04
N ALA A 24 -1.82 -4.43 1.15
CA ALA A 24 -1.39 -5.80 1.48
C ALA A 24 -2.56 -6.80 1.46
N LEU A 25 -3.73 -6.41 1.99
CA LEU A 25 -4.94 -7.22 1.95
C LEU A 25 -5.40 -7.48 0.52
N LEU A 26 -5.43 -6.46 -0.35
CA LEU A 26 -5.83 -6.63 -1.75
C LEU A 26 -4.91 -7.60 -2.50
N ILE A 27 -3.59 -7.46 -2.31
CA ILE A 27 -2.60 -8.36 -2.93
C ILE A 27 -2.75 -9.79 -2.38
N GLY A 28 -2.96 -9.93 -1.07
CA GLY A 28 -3.20 -11.21 -0.41
C GLY A 28 -4.46 -11.91 -0.95
N CYS A 29 -5.58 -11.20 -1.00
CA CYS A 29 -6.84 -11.71 -1.56
C CYS A 29 -6.69 -12.15 -3.02
N ALA A 30 -6.03 -11.34 -3.85
CA ALA A 30 -5.78 -11.71 -5.25
C ALA A 30 -4.89 -12.95 -5.37
N GLY A 31 -3.90 -13.10 -4.50
CA GLY A 31 -3.07 -14.30 -4.42
C GLY A 31 -3.86 -15.55 -4.01
N VAL A 32 -4.75 -15.43 -3.04
CA VAL A 32 -5.64 -16.53 -2.60
C VAL A 32 -6.60 -16.92 -3.71
N LEU A 33 -7.23 -15.95 -4.38
CA LEU A 33 -8.12 -16.21 -5.51
C LEU A 33 -7.38 -16.90 -6.66
N ALA A 34 -6.21 -16.39 -7.04
CA ALA A 34 -5.39 -17.02 -8.08
C ALA A 34 -4.98 -18.45 -7.72
N GLY A 35 -4.60 -18.69 -6.46
CA GLY A 35 -4.29 -20.03 -5.95
C GLY A 35 -5.51 -20.96 -6.00
N ALA A 36 -6.69 -20.47 -5.64
CA ALA A 36 -7.94 -21.22 -5.75
C ALA A 36 -8.24 -21.59 -7.22
N PHE A 37 -8.11 -20.64 -8.15
CA PHE A 37 -8.28 -20.91 -9.59
C PHE A 37 -7.26 -21.92 -10.14
N GLN A 38 -6.01 -21.85 -9.70
CA GLN A 38 -4.99 -22.83 -10.07
C GLN A 38 -5.31 -24.22 -9.50
N SER A 39 -5.85 -24.30 -8.28
CA SER A 39 -6.25 -25.57 -7.67
C SER A 39 -7.43 -26.23 -8.39
N VAL A 40 -8.40 -25.45 -8.87
CA VAL A 40 -9.57 -25.98 -9.62
C VAL A 40 -9.16 -26.48 -11.00
N THR A 41 -8.25 -25.78 -11.67
CA THR A 41 -7.82 -26.12 -13.05
C THR A 41 -6.71 -27.16 -13.09
N SER A 42 -6.10 -27.51 -11.96
CA SER A 42 -4.88 -28.33 -11.86
C SER A 42 -3.67 -27.79 -12.66
N ILE A 43 -3.74 -26.54 -13.11
CA ILE A 43 -2.65 -25.84 -13.80
C ILE A 43 -1.84 -25.08 -12.76
N HIS A 44 -0.65 -25.59 -12.46
CA HIS A 44 0.29 -24.97 -11.52
C HIS A 44 1.32 -24.13 -12.25
N ASP A 45 0.86 -23.07 -12.93
CA ASP A 45 1.74 -22.09 -13.56
C ASP A 45 2.00 -20.90 -12.60
N PRO A 46 3.24 -20.72 -12.11
CA PRO A 46 3.60 -19.62 -11.22
C PRO A 46 3.34 -18.23 -11.82
N ALA A 47 3.42 -18.09 -13.15
CA ALA A 47 3.23 -16.81 -13.84
C ALA A 47 1.79 -16.30 -13.69
N ILE A 48 0.81 -17.19 -13.63
CA ILE A 48 -0.61 -16.82 -13.41
C ILE A 48 -0.79 -16.21 -12.03
N GLY A 49 -0.19 -16.81 -11.00
CA GLY A 49 -0.25 -16.32 -9.63
C GLY A 49 0.44 -14.95 -9.47
N TYR A 50 1.59 -14.78 -10.14
CA TYR A 50 2.29 -13.50 -10.16
C TYR A 50 1.50 -12.41 -10.88
N THR A 51 0.92 -12.72 -12.03
CA THR A 51 0.13 -11.78 -12.83
C THR A 51 -1.08 -11.27 -12.05
N ALA A 52 -1.81 -12.15 -11.35
CA ALA A 52 -2.95 -11.76 -10.53
C ALA A 52 -2.56 -10.80 -9.38
N ARG A 53 -1.43 -11.07 -8.71
CA ARG A 53 -0.89 -10.19 -7.66
C ARG A 53 -0.44 -8.84 -8.23
N LEU A 54 0.17 -8.83 -9.42
CA LEU A 54 0.61 -7.61 -10.10
C LEU A 54 -0.59 -6.74 -10.50
N LEU A 55 -1.65 -7.32 -11.03
CA LEU A 55 -2.90 -6.61 -11.32
C LEU A 55 -3.52 -6.03 -10.05
N ALA A 56 -3.51 -6.78 -8.95
CA ALA A 56 -4.01 -6.29 -7.66
C ALA A 56 -3.16 -5.15 -7.10
N LEU A 57 -1.84 -5.20 -7.28
CA LEU A 57 -0.93 -4.11 -6.92
C LEU A 57 -1.20 -2.86 -7.77
N ILE A 58 -1.37 -3.00 -9.09
CA ILE A 58 -1.72 -1.88 -9.97
C ILE A 58 -3.06 -1.27 -9.55
N ALA A 59 -4.07 -2.10 -9.27
CA ALA A 59 -5.36 -1.62 -8.80
C ALA A 59 -5.23 -0.87 -7.46
N ALA A 60 -4.49 -1.44 -6.50
CA ALA A 60 -4.23 -0.78 -5.21
C ALA A 60 -3.52 0.56 -5.40
N LEU A 61 -2.50 0.64 -6.24
CA LEU A 61 -1.80 1.89 -6.56
C LEU A 61 -2.70 2.90 -7.27
N TYR A 62 -3.56 2.46 -8.18
CA TYR A 62 -4.47 3.35 -8.89
C TYR A 62 -5.50 3.98 -7.94
N PHE A 63 -6.10 3.18 -7.05
CA PHE A 63 -7.12 3.66 -6.12
C PHE A 63 -6.54 4.41 -4.92
N LEU A 64 -5.40 3.96 -4.35
CA LEU A 64 -4.82 4.54 -3.13
C LEU A 64 -3.70 5.54 -3.42
N GLY A 65 -3.17 5.59 -4.65
CA GLY A 65 -2.02 6.43 -5.01
C GLY A 65 -2.29 7.91 -4.83
N GLY A 66 -3.49 8.40 -5.21
CA GLY A 66 -3.87 9.80 -5.01
C GLY A 66 -3.90 10.20 -3.53
N PHE A 67 -4.52 9.36 -2.70
CA PHE A 67 -4.58 9.56 -1.25
C PHE A 67 -3.19 9.51 -0.61
N PHE A 68 -2.35 8.56 -1.01
CA PHE A 68 -0.98 8.45 -0.50
C PHE A 68 -0.14 9.69 -0.86
N TRP A 69 -0.24 10.15 -2.11
CA TRP A 69 0.51 11.32 -2.58
C TRP A 69 0.16 12.59 -1.81
N GLU A 70 -1.12 12.80 -1.50
CA GLU A 70 -1.59 13.93 -0.70
C GLU A 70 -1.00 13.90 0.72
N ARG A 71 -0.96 12.72 1.35
CA ARG A 71 -0.37 12.54 2.69
C ARG A 71 1.14 12.79 2.72
N VAL A 72 1.86 12.28 1.71
CA VAL A 72 3.31 12.51 1.59
C VAL A 72 3.60 14.00 1.41
N ARG A 73 2.81 14.70 0.58
CA ARG A 73 2.95 16.15 0.42
C ARG A 73 2.75 16.91 1.72
N ASN A 74 1.71 16.58 2.49
CA ASN A 74 1.43 17.22 3.76
C ASN A 74 2.56 17.02 4.79
N LEU A 75 3.17 15.82 4.84
CA LEU A 75 4.33 15.57 5.69
C LEU A 75 5.55 16.38 5.24
N LEU A 76 5.74 16.53 3.93
CA LEU A 76 6.86 17.28 3.35
C LEU A 76 6.75 18.78 3.61
N GLU A 77 5.55 19.35 3.49
CA GLU A 77 5.28 20.75 3.82
C GLU A 77 5.52 21.04 5.31
N GLN A 78 5.10 20.13 6.20
CA GLN A 78 5.36 20.25 7.64
C GLN A 78 6.86 20.18 7.96
N ALA A 79 7.60 19.31 7.26
CA ALA A 79 9.05 19.19 7.43
C ALA A 79 9.78 20.47 6.98
N LEU A 80 9.35 21.09 5.88
CA LEU A 80 9.94 22.32 5.36
C LEU A 80 9.66 23.52 6.28
N LEU A 81 8.44 23.64 6.82
CA LEU A 81 8.07 24.72 7.74
C LEU A 81 8.75 24.59 9.11
N ALA A 82 9.09 23.37 9.54
CA ALA A 82 9.84 23.15 10.78
C ALA A 82 11.32 23.57 10.68
N GLN A 83 11.83 23.85 9.47
CA GLN A 83 13.22 24.22 9.21
C GLN A 83 13.43 25.75 9.11
N SER A 84 12.37 26.54 8.90
CA SER A 84 12.39 28.02 8.85
C SER A 84 12.09 28.64 10.21
#